data_AF-I4DT02-F1
#
_entry.id   AF-I4DT02-F1
#
_cell.length_a   1.000
_cell.length_b   1.000
_cell.length_c   1.000
_cell.angle_alpha   90.00
_cell.angle_beta   90.00
_cell.angle_gamma   90.00
#
_symmetry.space_group_name_H-M   'P 1'
#
loop_
_entity.id
_entity.type
_entity.pdbx_description
1 polymer ?
#
loop_
_entity_poly.entity_id
_entity_poly.type
_entity_poly.pdbx_seq_one_letter_code
_entity_poly.pdbx_strand_id
1 'polypeptide(L)'
;MALSVEASELVEIFQWLTPEESARVMDSPGTAGRVEDEVADVLAYLLQFCQVLGIDAAAALAAKIERNEHRFPVPEESTPDSPIRHSPE
;
A
#
# COMPACT_ATOMS: atom_id res chain seq x y z
N MET A 1 -4.86 21.99 2.26
CA MET A 1 -5.92 21.19 1.60
C MET A 1 -6.31 20.11 2.60
N ALA A 2 -7.59 19.80 2.79
CA ALA A 2 -8.03 18.85 3.82
C ALA A 2 -7.33 17.48 3.72
N LEU A 3 -7.12 16.97 2.49
CA LEU A 3 -6.37 15.72 2.25
C LEU A 3 -4.99 15.64 2.95
N SER A 4 -4.22 16.73 2.97
CA SER A 4 -2.90 16.72 3.60
C SER A 4 -2.99 16.75 5.13
N VAL A 5 -4.11 17.23 5.68
CA VAL A 5 -4.39 17.23 7.12
C VAL A 5 -4.72 15.81 7.55
N GLU A 6 -5.70 15.16 6.93
CA GLU A 6 -6.08 13.78 7.31
C GLU A 6 -4.93 12.79 7.12
N ALA A 7 -4.10 12.98 6.08
CA ALA A 7 -2.91 12.16 5.91
C ALA A 7 -1.88 12.36 7.05
N SER A 8 -1.82 13.58 7.61
CA SER A 8 -0.99 13.86 8.78
C SER A 8 -1.60 13.24 10.04
N GLU A 9 -2.92 13.36 10.24
CA GLU A 9 -3.64 12.76 11.38
C GLU A 9 -3.48 11.23 11.41
N LEU A 10 -3.56 10.56 10.25
CA LEU A 10 -3.22 9.14 10.11
C LEU A 10 -1.80 8.82 10.59
N VAL A 11 -0.80 9.60 10.15
CA VAL A 11 0.61 9.36 10.48
C VAL A 11 0.89 9.70 11.96
N GLU A 12 0.20 10.67 12.54
CA GLU A 12 0.32 11.04 13.95
C GLU A 12 -0.01 9.87 14.90
N ILE A 13 -0.87 8.93 14.49
CA ILE A 13 -1.15 7.71 15.27
C ILE A 13 0.13 6.88 15.50
N PHE A 14 1.07 6.92 14.56
CA PHE A 14 2.28 6.09 14.56
C PHE A 14 3.52 6.81 15.07
N GLN A 15 3.49 8.14 15.24
CA GLN A 15 4.69 8.98 15.40
C GLN A 15 5.59 8.60 16.60
N TRP A 16 5.03 7.98 17.64
CA TRP A 16 5.76 7.58 18.86
C TRP A 16 5.83 6.08 19.06
N LEU A 17 5.32 5.28 18.10
CA LEU A 17 5.32 3.83 18.19
C LEU A 17 6.66 3.27 17.72
N THR A 18 7.13 2.21 18.39
CA THR A 18 8.20 1.38 17.84
C THR A 18 7.70 0.60 16.61
N PRO A 19 8.59 0.02 15.78
CA PRO A 19 8.17 -0.85 14.69
C PRO A 19 7.29 -2.02 15.15
N GLU A 20 7.61 -2.64 16.29
CA GLU A 20 6.85 -3.75 16.85
C GLU A 20 5.46 -3.33 17.34
N GLU A 21 5.34 -2.13 17.90
CA GLU A 21 4.06 -1.55 18.32
C GLU A 21 3.21 -1.15 17.11
N SER A 22 3.83 -0.54 16.10
CA SER A 22 3.17 -0.17 14.84
C SER A 22 2.58 -1.39 14.13
N ALA A 23 3.31 -2.50 14.11
CA ALA A 23 2.83 -3.75 13.52
C ALA A 23 1.61 -4.36 14.25
N ARG A 24 1.39 -3.96 15.51
CA ARG A 24 0.27 -4.40 16.36
C ARG A 24 -0.73 -3.30 16.65
N VAL A 25 -0.67 -2.17 15.93
CA VAL A 25 -1.55 -1.01 16.18
C VAL A 25 -3.04 -1.37 16.13
N MET A 26 -3.38 -2.38 15.32
CA MET A 26 -4.74 -2.88 15.13
C MET A 26 -5.22 -3.85 16.22
N ASP A 27 -4.32 -4.35 17.09
CA ASP A 27 -4.69 -5.28 18.17
C ASP A 27 -5.43 -4.57 19.32
N SER A 28 -5.26 -3.25 19.43
CA SER A 28 -5.94 -2.41 20.41
C SER A 28 -7.17 -1.76 19.74
N PRO A 29 -8.41 -2.07 20.19
CA PRO A 29 -9.62 -1.56 19.55
C PRO A 29 -9.70 -0.03 19.47
N GLY A 30 -9.13 0.67 20.47
CA GLY A 30 -9.14 2.13 20.49
C GLY A 30 -8.22 2.77 19.44
N THR A 31 -7.07 2.15 19.15
CA THR A 31 -6.14 2.63 18.12
C THR A 31 -6.55 2.13 16.74
N ALA A 32 -7.08 0.91 16.63
CA ALA A 32 -7.61 0.34 15.40
C ALA A 32 -8.72 1.21 14.80
N GLY A 33 -9.70 1.61 15.62
CA GLY A 33 -10.80 2.47 15.14
C GLY A 33 -10.29 3.81 14.62
N ARG A 34 -9.32 4.43 15.30
CA ARG A 34 -8.70 5.68 14.82
C ARG A 34 -7.99 5.48 13.48
N VAL A 35 -7.24 4.39 13.30
CA VAL A 35 -6.58 4.12 12.01
C VAL A 35 -7.63 3.97 10.90
N GLU A 36 -8.73 3.26 11.17
CA GLU A 36 -9.82 3.08 10.20
C GLU A 36 -10.47 4.41 9.82
N ASP A 37 -10.76 5.26 10.80
CA ASP A 37 -11.36 6.59 10.59
C ASP A 37 -10.44 7.48 9.74
N GLU A 38 -9.16 7.60 10.10
CA GLU A 38 -8.21 8.46 9.36
C GLU A 38 -7.93 7.93 7.94
N VAL A 39 -7.89 6.60 7.75
CA VAL A 39 -7.79 6.00 6.40
C VAL A 39 -9.02 6.34 5.57
N ALA A 40 -10.21 6.28 6.17
CA ALA A 40 -11.46 6.62 5.49
C ALA A 40 -11.49 8.11 5.10
N ASP A 41 -11.04 9.00 5.97
CA ASP A 41 -11.00 10.44 5.71
C ASP A 41 -10.01 10.80 4.60
N VAL A 42 -8.81 10.21 4.61
CA VAL A 42 -7.84 10.33 3.49
C VAL A 42 -8.47 9.87 2.17
N LEU A 43 -9.12 8.71 2.17
CA LEU A 43 -9.75 8.17 0.98
C LEU A 43 -10.91 9.07 0.50
N ALA A 44 -11.74 9.56 1.41
CA ALA A 44 -12.88 10.41 1.09
C ALA A 44 -12.44 11.71 0.41
N TYR A 45 -11.43 12.39 0.95
CA TYR A 45 -10.91 13.62 0.32
C TYR A 45 -10.17 13.36 -0.97
N LEU A 46 -9.48 12.22 -1.11
CA LEU A 46 -8.86 11.84 -2.38
C LEU A 46 -9.93 11.61 -3.47
N LEU A 47 -10.99 10.87 -3.14
CA LEU A 47 -12.09 10.63 -4.07
C LEU A 47 -12.83 11.92 -4.43
N GLN A 48 -13.06 12.81 -3.47
CA GLN A 48 -13.64 14.13 -3.74
C GLN A 48 -12.74 14.96 -4.66
N PHE A 49 -11.43 14.98 -4.40
CA PHE A 49 -10.46 15.67 -5.26
C PHE A 49 -10.49 15.12 -6.70
N CYS A 50 -10.49 13.79 -6.85
CA CYS A 50 -10.62 13.12 -8.13
C CYS A 50 -11.93 13.49 -8.85
N GLN A 51 -13.05 13.48 -8.13
CA GLN A 51 -14.36 13.85 -8.68
C GLN A 51 -14.36 15.29 -9.21
N VAL A 52 -13.82 16.25 -8.46
CA VAL A 52 -13.76 17.67 -8.86
C VAL A 52 -12.90 17.87 -10.11
N LEU A 53 -11.83 17.09 -10.26
CA LEU A 53 -10.90 17.20 -11.40
C LEU A 53 -11.25 16.27 -12.57
N GLY A 54 -12.28 15.42 -12.44
CA GLY A 54 -12.63 14.44 -13.47
C GLY A 54 -11.60 13.31 -13.63
N ILE A 55 -10.90 12.96 -12.55
CA ILE A 55 -9.94 11.85 -12.52
C ILE A 55 -10.67 10.57 -12.10
N ASP A 56 -10.56 9.51 -12.90
CA ASP A 56 -10.90 8.16 -12.46
C ASP A 56 -9.75 7.60 -11.62
N ALA A 57 -9.95 7.52 -10.31
CA ALA A 57 -8.93 7.08 -9.36
C ALA A 57 -8.51 5.61 -9.61
N ALA A 58 -9.44 4.73 -9.96
CA ALA A 58 -9.16 3.32 -10.18
C ALA A 58 -8.36 3.11 -11.48
N ALA A 59 -8.76 3.78 -12.56
CA ALA A 59 -8.02 3.76 -13.82
C ALA A 59 -6.62 4.38 -13.66
N ALA A 60 -6.51 5.50 -12.93
CA ALA A 60 -5.22 6.14 -12.65
C ALA A 60 -4.27 5.21 -11.85
N LEU A 61 -4.80 4.48 -10.86
CA LEU A 61 -4.06 3.50 -10.09
C LEU A 61 -3.61 2.32 -10.96
N ALA A 62 -4.51 1.73 -11.75
CA ALA A 62 -4.18 0.61 -12.64
C ALA A 62 -3.05 0.97 -13.62
N ALA A 63 -3.17 2.13 -14.29
CA ALA A 63 -2.14 2.60 -15.21
C ALA A 63 -0.80 2.88 -14.49
N LYS A 64 -0.85 3.28 -13.21
CA LYS A 64 0.37 3.50 -12.40
C LYS A 64 1.05 2.18 -12.02
N ILE A 65 0.27 1.14 -11.68
CA ILE A 65 0.80 -0.19 -11.38
C ILE A 65 1.51 -0.75 -12.61
N GLU A 66 0.87 -0.72 -13.78
CA GLU A 66 1.47 -1.18 -15.04
C GLU A 66 2.82 -0.46 -15.32
N ARG A 67 2.87 0.87 -15.18
CA ARG A 67 4.13 1.64 -15.33
C ARG A 67 5.19 1.27 -14.30
N ASN A 68 4.79 0.87 -13.09
CA ASN A 68 5.73 0.48 -12.04
C ASN A 68 6.33 -0.91 -12.31
N GLU A 69 5.56 -1.86 -12.82
CA GLU A 69 6.05 -3.21 -13.18
C GLU A 69 7.14 -3.14 -14.25
N HIS A 70 7.03 -2.20 -15.19
CA HIS A 70 8.06 -1.97 -16.20
C HIS A 70 9.32 -1.28 -15.63
N ARG A 71 9.15 -0.47 -14.58
CA ARG A 71 10.25 0.28 -13.94
C ARG A 71 10.99 -0.55 -12.89
N PHE A 72 10.30 -1.47 -12.23
CA PHE A 72 10.82 -2.37 -11.20
C PHE A 72 10.38 -3.80 -11.55
N PRO A 73 11.01 -4.43 -12.55
CA PRO A 73 10.68 -5.80 -12.89
C PRO A 73 10.89 -6.69 -11.66
N VAL A 74 9.92 -7.58 -11.41
CA VAL A 74 10.07 -8.61 -10.38
C VAL A 74 11.25 -9.49 -10.81
N PRO A 75 12.21 -9.81 -9.92
CA PRO A 75 13.26 -10.77 -10.25
C PRO A 75 12.61 -12.06 -10.73
N GLU A 76 13.01 -12.58 -11.89
CA GLU A 76 12.59 -13.91 -12.32
C GLU A 76 12.93 -14.89 -11.18
N GLU A 77 11.91 -15.55 -10.63
CA GLU A 77 12.14 -16.70 -9.78
C GLU A 77 12.92 -17.69 -10.62
N SER A 78 14.21 -17.83 -10.32
CA SER A 78 15.07 -18.85 -10.91
C SER A 78 14.41 -20.20 -10.64
N THR A 79 13.74 -20.74 -11.65
CA THR A 79 13.18 -22.09 -11.64
C THR A 79 14.27 -23.07 -11.17
N PRO A 80 14.07 -23.80 -10.07
CA PRO A 80 15.04 -24.79 -9.64
C PRO A 80 15.02 -25.97 -10.63
N ASP A 81 16.19 -26.19 -11.20
CA ASP A 81 16.69 -27.45 -11.74
C ASP A 81 15.91 -28.15 -12.87
N SER A 82 16.51 -28.03 -14.06
CA SER A 82 16.46 -29.04 -15.11
C SER A 82 16.82 -30.42 -14.52
N PRO A 83 16.12 -31.52 -14.88
CA PRO A 83 16.37 -32.81 -14.26
C PRO A 83 17.80 -33.29 -14.56
N ILE A 84 18.55 -33.57 -13.49
CA ILE A 84 19.87 -34.20 -13.54
C ILE A 84 19.80 -35.44 -14.42
N ARG A 85 20.48 -35.38 -15.57
CA ARG A 85 20.64 -36.51 -16.49
C ARG A 85 21.63 -37.48 -15.86
N HIS A 86 21.15 -38.47 -15.13
CA HIS A 86 21.96 -39.62 -14.73
C HIS A 86 22.23 -40.46 -15.99
N SER A 87 23.44 -40.37 -16.54
CA SER A 87 23.97 -41.41 -17.43
C SER A 87 24.65 -42.48 -16.56
N PRO A 88 24.35 -43.77 -16.74
CA PRO A 88 25.17 -44.84 -16.21
C PRO A 88 26.30 -45.13 -17.19
N GLU A 89 27.54 -45.13 -16.69
CA GLU A 89 28.66 -45.96 -17.13
C GLU A 89 29.82 -45.87 -16.12
#